data_AF-A0A452QAI8-F1
#
_entry.id   AF-A0A452QAI8-F1
#
_cell.length_a   1.000
_cell.length_b   1.000
_cell.length_c   1.000
_cell.angle_alpha   90.00
_cell.angle_beta   90.00
_cell.angle_gamma   90.00
#
_symmetry.space_group_name_H-M   'P 1'
#
loop_
_entity.id
_entity.type
_entity.pdbx_description
1 polymer ?
#
loop_
_entity_poly.entity_id
_entity_poly.type
_entity_poly.pdbx_seq_one_letter_code
_entity_poly.pdbx_strand_id
1 'polypeptide(L)' 'MVKGIYGIENEVFLSLPCILNARGLTSVINQKLKDDEVAQLKKSADTLWDIQKDLKDL' A
#
# COMPACT_ATOMS: atom_id res chain seq x y z
N MET A 1 -6.26 -0.41 4.18
CA MET A 1 -5.32 0.73 4.20
C MET A 1 -3.95 0.21 4.54
N VAL A 2 -2.96 0.58 3.73
CA VAL A 2 -1.61 -0.01 3.76
C VAL A 2 -0.70 0.96 4.54
N LYS A 3 -0.79 0.94 5.86
CA LYS A 3 0.02 1.82 6.73
C LYS A 3 1.13 1.01 7.40
N GLY A 4 2.37 1.48 7.30
CA GLY A 4 3.55 0.85 7.91
C GLY A 4 4.12 -0.35 7.13
N ILE A 5 3.51 -0.77 6.02
CA ILE A 5 4.02 -1.86 5.17
C ILE A 5 5.05 -1.28 4.19
N TYR A 6 6.24 -1.89 4.12
CA TYR A 6 7.38 -1.42 3.30
C TYR A 6 7.85 0.02 3.56
N GLY A 7 7.61 0.56 4.77
CA GLY A 7 7.99 1.93 5.12
C GLY A 7 7.13 3.00 4.45
N ILE A 8 5.88 2.65 4.10
CA ILE A 8 4.85 3.60 3.66
C ILE A 8 4.15 4.13 4.91
N GLU A 9 4.34 5.42 5.23
CA GLU A 9 3.76 6.04 6.43
C GLU A 9 2.32 6.52 6.21
N ASN A 10 1.98 6.80 4.95
CA ASN A 10 0.69 7.36 4.55
C ASN A 10 -0.38 6.28 4.43
N GLU A 11 -1.63 6.61 4.77
CA GLU A 11 -2.76 5.69 4.61
C GLU A 11 -3.22 5.65 3.15
N VAL A 12 -2.52 4.88 2.34
CA VAL A 12 -2.83 4.67 0.92
C VAL A 12 -3.50 3.33 0.67
N PHE A 13 -4.24 3.27 -0.43
CA PHE A 13 -4.80 2.01 -0.95
C PHE A 13 -3.93 1.55 -2.13
N LEU A 14 -3.07 0.56 -1.87
CA LEU A 14 -2.26 -0.10 -2.89
C LEU A 14 -2.74 -1.54 -3.07
N SER A 15 -2.69 -2.02 -4.32
CA SER A 15 -2.87 -3.44 -4.61
C SER A 15 -1.64 -4.20 -4.12
N LEU A 16 -1.78 -4.86 -2.98
CA LEU A 16 -0.79 -5.79 -2.45
C LEU A 16 -1.33 -7.22 -2.49
N PRO A 17 -0.44 -8.23 -2.65
CA PRO A 17 -0.84 -9.62 -2.51
C PRO A 17 -1.38 -9.83 -1.10
N CYS A 18 -2.62 -10.28 -1.01
CA CYS A 18 -3.33 -10.48 0.24
C CYS A 18 -3.93 -11.88 0.31
N ILE A 19 -4.01 -12.41 1.52
CA ILE A 19 -4.63 -13.69 1.83
C ILE A 19 -6.08 -13.40 2.20
N LEU A 20 -7.00 -13.97 1.43
CA LEU A 20 -8.44 -13.91 1.67
C LEU A 20 -8.91 -15.25 2.26
N ASN A 21 -9.70 -15.20 3.33
CA ASN A 21 -10.39 -16.35 3.89
C ASN A 21 -11.91 -16.12 3.92
N ALA A 22 -12.67 -17.12 4.42
CA ALA A 22 -14.13 -17.03 4.51
C ALA A 22 -14.66 -15.89 5.41
N ARG A 23 -13.81 -15.27 6.24
CA ARG A 23 -14.11 -14.09 7.06
C ARG A 23 -13.58 -12.78 6.45
N GLY A 24 -13.01 -12.82 5.25
CA GLY A 24 -12.49 -11.65 4.53
C GLY A 24 -10.96 -11.58 4.48
N LEU A 25 -10.43 -10.35 4.42
CA LEU A 25 -9.00 -10.08 4.28
C LEU A 25 -8.27 -10.50 5.56
N THR A 26 -7.44 -11.55 5.47
CA THR A 26 -6.80 -12.16 6.64
C THR A 26 -5.43 -11.56 6.91
N SER A 27 -4.62 -11.35 5.87
CA SER A 27 -3.30 -10.75 6.00
C SER A 27 -2.82 -10.21 4.66
N VAL A 28 -1.98 -9.18 4.71
CA VAL A 28 -1.16 -8.75 3.57
C VAL A 28 0.13 -9.55 3.58
N ILE A 29 0.58 -10.00 2.42
CA ILE A 29 1.83 -10.77 2.29
C ILE A 29 3.00 -9.79 2.27
N ASN A 30 3.86 -9.89 3.30
CA ASN A 30 5.09 -9.12 3.39
C ASN A 30 6.22 -9.86 2.64
N GLN A 31 6.13 -9.84 1.32
CA GLN A 31 7.15 -10.40 0.41
C GLN A 31 8.48 -9.67 0.59
N LYS A 32 9.59 -10.39 0.47
CA LYS A 32 10.91 -9.76 0.38
C LYS A 32 11.07 -9.13 -1.01
N LEU A 33 10.80 -7.83 -1.08
CA LEU A 33 11.09 -7.00 -2.24
C LEU A 33 12.57 -6.56 -2.20
N LYS A 34 13.17 -6.36 -3.37
CA LYS A 34 14.50 -5.73 -3.48
C LYS A 34 14.40 -4.24 -3.18
N ASP A 35 15.51 -3.59 -2.81
CA ASP A 35 15.55 -2.16 -2.51
C ASP A 35 14.99 -1.30 -3.66
N ASP A 36 15.28 -1.66 -4.91
CA ASP A 36 14.72 -1.00 -6.10
C ASP A 36 13.20 -1.15 -6.21
N GLU A 37 12.65 -2.33 -5.91
CA GLU A 37 11.21 -2.59 -5.96
C GLU A 37 10.48 -1.87 -4.83
N VAL A 38 11.09 -1.80 -3.63
CA VAL A 38 10.58 -1.00 -2.52
C VAL A 38 10.56 0.49 -2.88
N ALA A 39 11.60 1.00 -3.54
CA ALA A 39 11.64 2.39 -4.00
C ALA A 39 10.54 2.68 -5.03
N GLN A 40 10.30 1.77 -5.96
CA GLN A 40 9.19 1.89 -6.93
C GLN A 40 7.82 1.81 -6.24
N LEU A 41 7.64 0.89 -5.29
CA LEU A 41 6.41 0.75 -4.54
C LEU A 41 6.10 2.02 -3.72
N LYS A 42 7.12 2.60 -3.07
CA LYS A 42 6.99 3.89 -2.36
C LYS A 42 6.59 5.01 -3.32
N LYS A 43 7.20 5.09 -4.50
CA LYS A 43 6.84 6.10 -5.52
C LYS A 43 5.37 5.95 -5.97
N SER A 44 4.91 4.73 -6.18
CA SER A 44 3.49 4.46 -6.48
C SER A 44 2.58 4.82 -5.31
N ALA A 45 3.01 4.56 -4.07
CA ALA A 45 2.31 4.95 -2.86
C ALA A 45 2.14 6.47 -2.76
N ASP A 46 3.22 7.23 -2.95
CA ASP A 46 3.19 8.70 -2.91
C ASP A 46 2.28 9.29 -3.97
N THR A 47 2.31 8.74 -5.19
CA THR A 47 1.44 9.19 -6.29
C THR A 47 -0.04 8.95 -5.96
N LEU A 48 -0.37 7.78 -5.41
CA LEU A 48 -1.72 7.45 -4.99
C LEU A 48 -2.17 8.27 -3.78
N TRP A 49 -1.28 8.59 -2.85
CA TRP A 49 -1.56 9.49 -1.75
C TRP A 49 -1.91 10.88 -2.23
N ASP A 50 -1.16 11.41 -3.21
CA ASP A 50 -1.41 12.73 -3.79
C ASP A 50 -2.82 12.80 -4.39
N ILE A 51 -3.18 11.80 -5.20
CA ILE A 51 -4.53 11.69 -5.76
C ILE A 51 -5.60 11.53 -4.67
N GLN A 52 -5.33 10.73 -3.62
CA GLN A 52 -6.27 10.52 -2.53
C GLN A 52 -6.47 11.76 -1.67
N LYS A 53 -5.44 12.59 -1.44
CA LYS A 53 -5.58 13.85 -0.70
C LYS A 53 -6.51 14.81 -1.46
N ASP A 54 -6.33 14.90 -2.78
CA ASP A 54 -7.08 15.84 -3.63
C ASP A 54 -8.55 15.43 -3.74
N LEU A 55 -8.84 14.13 -3.70
CA LEU A 55 -10.20 13.59 -3.68
C LEU A 55 -10.89 13.69 -2.32
N LYS A 56 -10.14 13.79 -1.22
CA LYS A 56 -10.69 13.81 0.15
C LYS A 56 -11.20 15.19 0.57
N ASP A 57 -10.75 16.24 -0.14
CA ASP A 57 -11.21 17.63 0.01
C ASP A 57 -12.45 17.97 -0.86
N LEU A 58 -13.03 16.98 -1.55
CA LEU A 58 -14.28 17.10 -2.32
C LEU A 58 -15.47 16.50 -1.56
#